data_AF-A0A940D276-F1
#
_entry.id   AF-A0A940D276-F1
#
_cell.length_a   1.000
_cell.length_b   1.000
_cell.length_c   1.000
_cell.angle_alpha   90.00
_cell.angle_beta   90.00
_cell.angle_gamma   90.00
#
_symmetry.space_group_name_H-M   'P 1'
#
loop_
_entity.id
_entity.type
_entity.pdbx_description
1 polymer ?
#
loop_
_entity_poly.entity_id
_entity_poly.type
_entity_poly.pdbx_seq_one_letter_code
_entity_poly.pdbx_strand_id
1 'polypeptide(L)'
;MLLFVNILFFCCLQGQTVNFDEFFEHSTLRIDYFQTGDRDTEIISFDQFYLYPYWSGNPSSLVDDMNLGQHKVEIYDSLSGKLIFSKGYSSIFAEWRTTDEAVRGYYRSFSASILIPLPKNSFKIVFYSRNRMNQFVEVFSTYLNPSRMRIREENLNRVYKSKRFWYNGNPEKHVDIVILPEGYTKKEMKKFRSDVKHFIHVMFSLSPYRKNREKFNIYYVIAPSPESGIDIPEDGKYSQSLFDFSYGSFGISRYVLSFNNKMIRDVASVVPYDQIYVIVNSPKYGGGGIFNLYAVCYNKYAPGKSSNLADYVFLHEFGHTFGGLADEYYSSKVAYNEFYPPGVEPWEPNITALLVPENLKWKHLVEETTPIPTPWEKARYDSAPDPARLRNERYWGKVGAFEGAGYSSKGLYRPYLDCIMFSRNTEGFCPVCREAIQRMIDYYTK
;
A
#
# COMPACT_ATOMS: atom_id res chain seq x y z
N MET A 1 31.93 -39.84 -22.75
CA MET A 1 31.82 -38.54 -22.07
C MET A 1 30.61 -37.83 -22.68
N LEU A 2 29.45 -37.96 -22.04
CA LEU A 2 28.17 -37.43 -22.53
C LEU A 2 28.13 -35.92 -22.31
N LEU A 3 28.03 -35.15 -23.40
CA LEU A 3 27.73 -33.71 -23.35
C LEU A 3 26.22 -33.54 -23.07
N PHE A 4 25.89 -33.04 -21.89
CA PHE A 4 24.56 -32.50 -21.61
C PHE A 4 24.44 -31.11 -22.23
N VAL A 5 23.66 -31.01 -23.31
CA VAL A 5 23.22 -29.73 -23.86
C VAL A 5 22.05 -29.25 -22.99
N ASN A 6 22.29 -28.25 -22.15
CA ASN A 6 21.23 -27.52 -21.45
C ASN A 6 20.50 -26.63 -22.45
N ILE A 7 19.33 -27.08 -22.92
CA ILE A 7 18.40 -26.24 -23.67
C ILE A 7 17.70 -25.34 -22.65
N LEU A 8 18.14 -24.08 -22.58
CA LEU A 8 17.42 -23.00 -21.93
C LEU A 8 16.12 -22.75 -22.71
N PHE A 9 15.01 -23.24 -22.18
CA PHE A 9 13.68 -22.79 -22.59
C PHE A 9 13.51 -21.33 -22.17
N PHE A 10 13.86 -20.39 -23.04
CA PHE A 10 13.28 -19.05 -23.01
C PHE A 10 11.80 -19.22 -23.37
N CYS A 11 10.95 -19.37 -22.37
CA CYS A 11 9.51 -19.25 -22.57
C CYS A 11 9.26 -17.78 -22.94
N CYS A 12 9.04 -17.51 -24.22
CA CYS A 12 8.47 -16.26 -24.67
C CYS A 12 7.11 -16.11 -23.98
N LEU A 13 7.06 -15.32 -22.90
CA LEU A 13 5.82 -14.71 -22.42
C LEU A 13 5.37 -13.73 -23.50
N GLN A 14 4.78 -14.25 -24.59
CA GLN A 14 3.91 -13.45 -25.44
C GLN A 14 2.83 -12.88 -24.51
N GLY A 15 2.66 -11.56 -24.54
CA GLY A 15 1.72 -10.83 -23.69
C GLY A 15 0.35 -11.48 -23.76
N GLN A 16 0.02 -12.25 -22.73
CA GLN A 16 -1.19 -13.03 -22.71
C GLN A 16 -2.34 -12.05 -22.47
N THR A 17 -3.06 -11.68 -23.53
CA THR A 17 -4.26 -10.86 -23.39
C THR A 17 -5.35 -11.69 -22.72
N VAL A 18 -5.81 -11.24 -21.56
CA VAL A 18 -6.96 -11.82 -20.86
C VAL A 18 -8.17 -10.97 -21.19
N ASN A 19 -9.20 -11.56 -21.78
CA ASN A 19 -10.48 -10.90 -22.00
C ASN A 19 -11.30 -10.99 -20.71
N PHE A 20 -11.69 -9.86 -20.13
CA PHE A 20 -12.46 -9.83 -18.88
C PHE A 20 -13.77 -10.62 -18.98
N ASP A 21 -14.58 -10.32 -20.00
CA ASP A 21 -15.92 -10.88 -20.19
C ASP A 21 -15.91 -12.39 -20.47
N GLU A 22 -14.77 -12.94 -20.89
CA GLU A 22 -14.58 -14.38 -21.05
C GLU A 22 -14.56 -15.10 -19.68
N PHE A 23 -13.90 -14.52 -18.68
CA PHE A 23 -13.58 -15.22 -17.42
C PHE A 23 -14.34 -14.71 -16.20
N PHE A 24 -14.79 -13.45 -16.20
CA PHE A 24 -15.27 -12.78 -15.00
C PHE A 24 -16.64 -12.13 -15.18
N GLU A 25 -17.35 -12.00 -14.07
CA GLU A 25 -18.52 -11.13 -13.92
C GLU A 25 -18.08 -9.72 -13.49
N HIS A 26 -18.86 -8.69 -13.80
CA HIS A 26 -18.65 -7.29 -13.34
C HIS A 26 -18.99 -7.08 -11.85
N SER A 27 -18.62 -8.04 -11.01
CA SER A 27 -18.79 -8.05 -9.56
C SER A 27 -17.48 -8.50 -8.91
N THR A 28 -17.30 -8.21 -7.63
CA THR A 28 -16.07 -8.59 -6.91
C THR A 28 -16.35 -9.75 -5.98
N LEU A 29 -15.51 -10.78 -6.03
CA LEU A 29 -15.39 -11.76 -4.96
C LEU A 29 -14.38 -11.24 -3.95
N ARG A 30 -14.86 -10.87 -2.76
CA ARG A 30 -14.02 -10.65 -1.60
C ARG A 30 -13.78 -11.97 -0.89
N ILE A 31 -12.51 -12.25 -0.61
CA ILE A 31 -12.06 -13.43 0.12
C ILE A 31 -11.40 -12.95 1.41
N ASP A 32 -12.08 -13.14 2.53
CA ASP A 32 -11.48 -12.98 3.86
C ASP A 32 -10.71 -14.24 4.22
N TYR A 33 -9.52 -14.05 4.77
CA TYR A 33 -8.65 -15.12 5.24
C TYR A 33 -7.88 -14.69 6.48
N PHE A 34 -7.30 -15.66 7.17
CA PHE A 34 -6.30 -15.44 8.20
C PHE A 34 -4.91 -15.77 7.66
N GLN A 35 -3.97 -14.90 7.98
CA GLN A 35 -2.55 -15.11 7.80
C GLN A 35 -1.95 -15.36 9.19
N THR A 36 -1.47 -16.58 9.40
CA THR A 36 -1.04 -17.08 10.72
C THR A 36 0.37 -17.62 10.64
N GLY A 37 1.20 -17.31 11.64
CA GLY A 37 2.57 -17.81 11.68
C GLY A 37 3.42 -17.07 12.70
N ASP A 38 4.73 -17.23 12.54
CA ASP A 38 5.79 -16.54 13.27
C ASP A 38 6.74 -15.84 12.28
N ARG A 39 8.01 -15.65 12.63
CA ARG A 39 9.01 -15.08 11.72
C ARG A 39 9.21 -15.90 10.45
N ASP A 40 9.22 -17.23 10.57
CA ASP A 40 9.74 -18.15 9.55
C ASP A 40 8.63 -19.00 8.88
N THR A 41 7.49 -19.13 9.54
CA THR A 41 6.34 -19.91 9.07
C THR A 41 5.17 -19.02 8.70
N GLU A 42 4.40 -19.46 7.70
CA GLU A 42 3.21 -18.76 7.24
C GLU A 42 2.16 -19.78 6.78
N ILE A 43 0.93 -19.59 7.27
CA ILE A 43 -0.24 -20.42 6.98
C ILE A 43 -1.36 -19.49 6.53
N ILE A 44 -2.02 -19.85 5.44
CA ILE A 44 -3.21 -19.18 4.92
C ILE A 44 -4.42 -20.07 5.18
N SER A 45 -5.47 -19.52 5.79
CA SER A 45 -6.75 -20.20 5.97
C SER A 45 -7.92 -19.29 5.65
N PHE A 46 -8.86 -19.74 4.82
CA PHE A 46 -10.05 -18.96 4.50
C PHE A 46 -10.98 -18.75 5.70
N ASP A 47 -11.52 -17.55 5.84
CA ASP A 47 -12.60 -17.21 6.77
C ASP A 47 -13.94 -17.21 6.03
N GLN A 48 -14.19 -16.19 5.19
CA GLN A 48 -15.49 -15.95 4.57
C GLN A 48 -15.37 -15.38 3.16
N PHE A 49 -16.43 -15.56 2.38
CA PHE A 49 -16.54 -15.07 1.01
C PHE A 49 -17.73 -14.12 0.88
N TYR A 50 -17.52 -12.99 0.20
CA TYR A 50 -18.54 -11.97 -0.01
C TYR A 50 -18.62 -11.56 -1.48
N LEU A 51 -19.83 -11.26 -1.93
CA LEU A 51 -20.08 -10.66 -3.22
C LEU A 51 -20.21 -9.15 -3.06
N TYR A 52 -19.36 -8.39 -3.73
CA TYR A 52 -19.60 -6.95 -3.90
C TYR A 52 -20.28 -6.72 -5.25
N PRO A 53 -21.27 -5.81 -5.30
CA PRO A 53 -22.09 -5.62 -6.50
C PRO A 53 -21.35 -4.97 -7.68
N TYR A 54 -20.11 -4.51 -7.48
CA TYR A 54 -19.32 -3.84 -8.52
C TYR A 54 -17.89 -4.38 -8.51
N TRP A 55 -17.28 -4.44 -9.70
CA TRP A 55 -15.83 -4.51 -9.88
C TRP A 55 -15.29 -3.08 -10.06
N SER A 56 -14.26 -2.71 -9.30
CA SER A 56 -13.61 -1.39 -9.36
C SER A 56 -12.30 -1.38 -10.12
N GLY A 57 -11.61 -2.52 -10.24
CA GLY A 57 -10.35 -2.57 -10.97
C GLY A 57 -10.53 -2.40 -12.48
N ASN A 58 -9.42 -2.23 -13.19
CA ASN A 58 -9.44 -2.08 -14.65
C ASN A 58 -9.55 -3.44 -15.37
N PRO A 59 -10.61 -3.69 -16.16
CA PRO A 59 -10.78 -4.92 -16.95
C PRO A 59 -9.64 -5.19 -17.97
N SER A 60 -8.85 -4.18 -18.32
CA SER A 60 -7.70 -4.28 -19.23
C SER A 60 -6.38 -4.60 -18.52
N SER A 61 -6.34 -4.48 -17.18
CA SER A 61 -5.14 -4.69 -16.35
C SER A 61 -5.34 -5.84 -15.35
N LEU A 62 -5.66 -7.03 -15.88
CA LEU A 62 -5.99 -8.19 -15.04
C LEU A 62 -4.78 -8.92 -14.48
N VAL A 63 -3.67 -8.92 -15.21
CA VAL A 63 -2.42 -9.55 -14.78
C VAL A 63 -1.44 -8.44 -14.41
N ASP A 64 -1.14 -8.33 -13.11
CA ASP A 64 -0.19 -7.39 -12.54
C ASP A 64 1.25 -7.67 -13.03
N ASP A 65 1.83 -6.68 -13.72
CA ASP A 65 3.20 -6.68 -14.24
C ASP A 65 4.18 -5.84 -13.40
N MET A 66 3.71 -5.28 -12.30
CA MET A 66 4.46 -4.33 -11.47
C MET A 66 5.44 -5.03 -10.54
N ASN A 67 5.16 -6.30 -10.21
CA ASN A 67 5.99 -7.10 -9.31
C ASN A 67 6.17 -6.43 -7.94
N LEU A 68 5.16 -5.67 -7.49
CA LEU A 68 5.17 -4.97 -6.21
C LEU A 68 4.54 -5.82 -5.10
N GLY A 69 4.86 -5.49 -3.85
CA GLY A 69 4.32 -6.13 -2.66
C GLY A 69 5.15 -7.31 -2.14
N GLN A 70 4.93 -7.60 -0.85
CA GLN A 70 5.50 -8.77 -0.16
C GLN A 70 4.73 -10.06 -0.47
N HIS A 71 3.49 -9.93 -0.93
CA HIS A 71 2.60 -11.01 -1.31
C HIS A 71 2.07 -10.81 -2.72
N LYS A 72 1.64 -11.91 -3.33
CA LYS A 72 0.94 -11.91 -4.61
C LYS A 72 -0.14 -12.98 -4.58
N VAL A 73 -1.32 -12.65 -5.11
CA VAL A 73 -2.33 -13.66 -5.45
C VAL A 73 -2.39 -13.85 -6.95
N GLU A 74 -2.56 -15.08 -7.39
CA GLU A 74 -2.81 -15.44 -8.79
C GLU A 74 -4.06 -16.33 -8.90
N ILE A 75 -4.82 -16.12 -9.97
CA ILE A 75 -6.03 -16.85 -10.31
C ILE A 75 -5.83 -17.50 -11.67
N TYR A 76 -5.98 -18.82 -11.71
CA TYR A 76 -5.89 -19.61 -12.93
C TYR A 76 -7.26 -20.20 -13.27
N ASP A 77 -7.67 -20.11 -14.52
CA ASP A 77 -8.86 -20.80 -15.00
C ASP A 77 -8.64 -22.32 -14.93
N SER A 78 -9.58 -23.08 -14.35
CA SER A 78 -9.37 -24.52 -14.14
C SER A 78 -9.49 -25.34 -15.42
N LEU A 79 -10.14 -24.82 -16.47
CA LEU A 79 -10.32 -25.55 -17.73
C LEU A 79 -9.09 -25.42 -18.62
N SER A 80 -8.57 -24.21 -18.78
CA SER A 80 -7.45 -23.90 -19.66
C SER A 80 -6.09 -23.89 -18.95
N GLY A 81 -6.05 -23.77 -17.62
CA GLY A 81 -4.82 -23.55 -16.85
C GLY A 81 -4.21 -22.16 -17.05
N LYS A 82 -4.92 -21.24 -17.73
CA LYS A 82 -4.46 -19.89 -18.07
C LYS A 82 -4.45 -19.00 -16.82
N LEU A 83 -3.41 -18.19 -16.62
CA LEU A 83 -3.38 -17.13 -15.61
C LEU A 83 -4.36 -16.03 -16.03
N ILE A 84 -5.45 -15.83 -15.30
CA ILE A 84 -6.52 -14.90 -15.68
C ILE A 84 -6.58 -13.66 -14.79
N PHE A 85 -5.97 -13.68 -13.62
CA PHE A 85 -5.83 -12.50 -12.77
C PHE A 85 -4.61 -12.63 -11.84
N SER A 86 -3.93 -11.51 -11.55
CA SER A 86 -2.94 -11.45 -10.48
C SER A 86 -2.92 -10.07 -9.82
N LYS A 87 -2.53 -10.02 -8.54
CA LYS A 87 -2.39 -8.76 -7.81
C LYS A 87 -1.35 -8.85 -6.70
N GLY A 88 -0.39 -7.94 -6.69
CA GLY A 88 0.57 -7.75 -5.60
C GLY A 88 -0.03 -6.97 -4.42
N TYR A 89 0.39 -7.28 -3.20
CA TYR A 89 -0.03 -6.57 -1.98
C TYR A 89 0.96 -6.79 -0.84
N SER A 90 0.82 -6.05 0.25
CA SER A 90 1.50 -6.30 1.52
C SER A 90 0.48 -6.43 2.64
N SER A 91 0.89 -6.93 3.82
CA SER A 91 -0.01 -7.18 4.92
C SER A 91 0.59 -6.79 6.27
N ILE A 92 -0.28 -6.61 7.27
CA ILE A 92 0.13 -6.39 8.66
C ILE A 92 0.99 -7.55 9.16
N PHE A 93 0.70 -8.80 8.77
CA PHE A 93 1.50 -9.96 9.14
C PHE A 93 2.95 -9.83 8.63
N ALA A 94 3.13 -9.36 7.40
CA ALA A 94 4.47 -9.24 6.82
C ALA A 94 5.31 -8.11 7.41
N GLU A 95 4.70 -7.09 8.01
CA GLU A 95 5.43 -6.17 8.89
C GLU A 95 5.70 -6.80 10.26
N TRP A 96 4.66 -7.36 10.88
CA TRP A 96 4.74 -7.96 12.21
C TRP A 96 5.81 -9.05 12.30
N ARG A 97 5.97 -9.88 11.27
CA ARG A 97 6.97 -10.97 11.24
C ARG A 97 8.42 -10.48 11.37
N THR A 98 8.66 -9.19 11.14
CA THR A 98 9.98 -8.57 11.30
C THR A 98 10.21 -8.01 12.72
N THR A 99 9.20 -8.03 13.59
CA THR A 99 9.29 -7.51 14.96
C THR A 99 9.94 -8.50 15.93
N ASP A 100 10.49 -8.00 17.05
CA ASP A 100 11.05 -8.83 18.13
C ASP A 100 10.09 -9.90 18.64
N GLU A 101 8.78 -9.62 18.65
CA GLU A 101 7.74 -10.57 19.04
C GLU A 101 7.80 -11.81 18.13
N ALA A 102 7.78 -11.62 16.81
CA ALA A 102 7.89 -12.73 15.88
C ALA A 102 9.25 -13.44 15.94
N VAL A 103 10.36 -12.68 16.12
CA VAL A 103 11.71 -13.26 16.25
C VAL A 103 11.83 -14.20 17.45
N ARG A 104 11.10 -13.94 18.54
CA ARG A 104 11.06 -14.81 19.72
C ARG A 104 10.26 -16.10 19.52
N GLY A 105 9.66 -16.31 18.35
CA GLY A 105 8.89 -17.51 18.01
C GLY A 105 7.44 -17.47 18.48
N TYR A 106 6.88 -16.30 18.80
CA TYR A 106 5.45 -16.18 19.06
C TYR A 106 4.65 -16.34 17.76
N TYR A 107 3.53 -17.05 17.84
CA TYR A 107 2.57 -17.14 16.75
C TYR A 107 1.48 -16.07 16.89
N ARG A 108 1.10 -15.44 15.78
CA ARG A 108 -0.09 -14.58 15.69
C ARG A 108 -0.87 -14.86 14.43
N SER A 109 -2.14 -14.47 14.47
CA SER A 109 -3.09 -14.56 13.36
C SER A 109 -3.63 -13.17 13.05
N PHE A 110 -3.58 -12.77 11.78
CA PHE A 110 -4.10 -11.50 11.30
C PHE A 110 -5.19 -11.73 10.27
N SER A 111 -6.31 -11.03 10.41
CA SER A 111 -7.35 -11.01 9.37
C SER A 111 -6.87 -10.18 8.18
N ALA A 112 -7.06 -10.72 6.98
CA ALA A 112 -6.75 -10.07 5.73
C ALA A 112 -7.84 -10.34 4.68
N SER A 113 -7.86 -9.54 3.63
CA SER A 113 -8.81 -9.70 2.52
C SER A 113 -8.11 -9.45 1.19
N ILE A 114 -8.47 -10.25 0.20
CA ILE A 114 -8.19 -9.95 -1.22
C ILE A 114 -9.50 -9.72 -1.96
N LEU A 115 -9.43 -8.88 -2.99
CA LEU A 115 -10.53 -8.59 -3.89
C LEU A 115 -10.13 -9.05 -5.28
N ILE A 116 -10.93 -9.94 -5.88
CA ILE A 116 -10.75 -10.40 -7.25
C ILE A 116 -12.05 -10.20 -8.03
N PRO A 117 -12.02 -9.99 -9.36
CA PRO A 117 -13.24 -10.04 -10.14
C PRO A 117 -13.84 -11.45 -10.03
N LEU A 118 -15.15 -11.57 -9.88
CA LEU A 118 -15.81 -12.85 -9.64
C LEU A 118 -15.63 -13.78 -10.84
N PRO A 119 -14.94 -14.92 -10.72
CA PRO A 119 -14.78 -15.86 -11.83
C PRO A 119 -16.12 -16.51 -12.21
N LYS A 120 -16.35 -16.73 -13.50
CA LYS A 120 -17.54 -17.42 -14.03
C LYS A 120 -17.49 -18.93 -13.79
N ASN A 121 -16.29 -19.50 -13.83
CA ASN A 121 -16.04 -20.93 -13.75
C ASN A 121 -15.17 -21.30 -12.54
N SER A 122 -14.93 -22.60 -12.34
CA SER A 122 -13.99 -23.05 -11.30
C SER A 122 -12.58 -22.51 -11.59
N PHE A 123 -11.85 -22.11 -10.56
CA PHE A 123 -10.53 -21.50 -10.67
C PHE A 123 -9.58 -22.06 -9.61
N LYS A 124 -8.28 -22.10 -9.92
CA LYS A 124 -7.22 -22.29 -8.93
C LYS A 124 -6.80 -20.92 -8.40
N ILE A 125 -6.80 -20.75 -7.08
CA ILE A 125 -6.21 -19.60 -6.42
C ILE A 125 -4.87 -20.00 -5.81
N VAL A 126 -3.86 -19.15 -5.98
CA VAL A 126 -2.50 -19.35 -5.46
C VAL A 126 -2.06 -18.10 -4.72
N PHE A 127 -1.66 -18.27 -3.46
CA PHE A 127 -1.06 -17.24 -2.63
C PHE A 127 0.45 -17.43 -2.62
N TYR A 128 1.17 -16.35 -2.87
CA TYR A 128 2.63 -16.28 -2.79
C TYR A 128 3.07 -15.26 -1.75
N SER A 129 4.19 -15.56 -1.12
CA SER A 129 4.94 -14.61 -0.28
C SER A 129 6.37 -14.51 -0.77
N ARG A 130 7.02 -13.37 -0.58
CA ARG A 130 8.44 -13.25 -0.84
C ARG A 130 9.25 -13.92 0.26
N ASN A 131 10.19 -14.78 -0.12
CA ASN A 131 11.19 -15.32 0.78
C ASN A 131 12.25 -14.24 1.12
N ARG A 132 13.23 -14.59 1.96
CA ARG A 132 14.32 -13.67 2.34
C ARG A 132 15.22 -13.22 1.19
N MET A 133 15.20 -13.92 0.05
CA MET A 133 15.89 -13.54 -1.19
C MET A 133 15.03 -12.64 -2.09
N ASN A 134 13.90 -12.14 -1.57
CA ASN A 134 12.93 -11.33 -2.29
C ASN A 134 12.31 -12.06 -3.50
N GLN A 135 12.19 -13.38 -3.46
CA GLN A 135 11.56 -14.19 -4.51
C GLN A 135 10.19 -14.70 -4.07
N PHE A 136 9.18 -14.62 -4.94
CA PHE A 136 7.86 -15.20 -4.66
C PHE A 136 7.95 -16.73 -4.57
N VAL A 137 7.49 -17.27 -3.45
CA VAL A 137 7.31 -18.70 -3.21
C VAL A 137 5.83 -18.98 -2.90
N GLU A 138 5.31 -20.08 -3.42
CA GLU A 138 3.93 -20.49 -3.15
C GLU A 138 3.79 -20.83 -1.66
N VAL A 139 2.78 -20.25 -1.01
CA VAL A 139 2.44 -20.51 0.40
C VAL A 139 1.20 -21.40 0.49
N PHE A 140 0.24 -21.18 -0.39
CA PHE A 140 -1.02 -21.92 -0.37
C PHE A 140 -1.65 -21.91 -1.76
N SER A 141 -2.22 -23.03 -2.18
CA SER A 141 -3.13 -23.06 -3.33
C SER A 141 -4.27 -24.03 -3.16
N THR A 142 -5.38 -23.72 -3.83
CA THR A 142 -6.55 -24.62 -3.88
C THR A 142 -7.46 -24.28 -5.05
N TYR A 143 -8.38 -25.18 -5.36
CA TYR A 143 -9.41 -24.98 -6.36
C TYR A 143 -10.72 -24.52 -5.69
N LEU A 144 -11.32 -23.49 -6.25
CA LEU A 144 -12.61 -22.95 -5.81
C LEU A 144 -13.60 -23.01 -6.97
N ASN A 145 -14.87 -23.24 -6.62
CA ASN A 145 -15.98 -23.18 -7.57
C ASN A 145 -17.00 -22.16 -7.07
N PRO A 146 -17.15 -21.00 -7.75
CA PRO A 146 -18.07 -19.95 -7.35
C PRO A 146 -19.48 -20.46 -7.02
N SER A 147 -20.02 -21.38 -7.84
CA SER A 147 -21.37 -21.95 -7.66
C SER A 147 -21.52 -22.85 -6.42
N ARG A 148 -20.41 -23.32 -5.83
CA ARG A 148 -20.39 -24.18 -4.63
C ARG A 148 -19.93 -23.44 -3.37
N MET A 149 -19.47 -22.21 -3.51
CA MET A 149 -19.00 -21.40 -2.39
C MET A 149 -20.19 -20.81 -1.64
N ARG A 150 -20.07 -20.70 -0.31
CA ARG A 150 -21.02 -19.94 0.51
C ARG A 150 -20.66 -18.45 0.43
N ILE A 151 -21.02 -17.82 -0.69
CA ILE A 151 -20.80 -16.40 -0.91
C ILE A 151 -21.93 -15.60 -0.25
N ARG A 152 -21.58 -14.64 0.59
CA ARG A 152 -22.54 -13.75 1.26
C ARG A 152 -22.82 -12.52 0.42
N GLU A 153 -24.09 -12.14 0.32
CA GLU A 153 -24.56 -10.99 -0.47
C GLU A 153 -25.18 -9.89 0.42
N GLU A 154 -24.63 -9.70 1.61
CA GLU A 154 -25.16 -8.74 2.59
C GLU A 154 -25.13 -7.31 2.00
N ASN A 155 -26.31 -6.67 1.89
CA ASN A 155 -26.42 -5.33 1.33
C ASN A 155 -26.20 -4.24 2.39
N LEU A 156 -24.92 -3.91 2.63
CA LEU A 156 -24.51 -2.92 3.63
C LEU A 156 -24.87 -1.47 3.27
N ASN A 157 -25.33 -1.18 2.04
CA ASN A 157 -25.87 0.14 1.67
C ASN A 157 -27.15 0.52 2.45
N ARG A 158 -27.80 -0.48 3.07
CA ARG A 158 -28.92 -0.27 3.99
C ARG A 158 -28.47 0.32 5.33
N VAL A 159 -27.24 0.03 5.75
CA VAL A 159 -26.67 0.43 7.04
C VAL A 159 -25.87 1.73 6.90
N TYR A 160 -24.92 1.76 5.97
CA TYR A 160 -24.05 2.93 5.76
C TYR A 160 -24.46 3.69 4.51
N LYS A 161 -24.36 5.02 4.58
CA LYS A 161 -24.57 5.90 3.43
C LYS A 161 -23.23 6.38 2.91
N SER A 162 -23.11 6.55 1.61
CA SER A 162 -21.90 7.08 0.97
C SER A 162 -22.20 8.33 0.15
N LYS A 163 -21.15 9.07 -0.18
CA LYS A 163 -21.21 10.23 -1.06
C LYS A 163 -20.06 10.15 -2.06
N ARG A 164 -20.38 10.46 -3.32
CA ARG A 164 -19.41 10.78 -4.36
C ARG A 164 -18.93 12.22 -4.11
N PHE A 165 -17.72 12.38 -3.58
CA PHE A 165 -17.13 13.70 -3.29
C PHE A 165 -16.49 14.30 -4.54
N TRP A 166 -15.79 13.45 -5.30
CA TRP A 166 -15.19 13.78 -6.58
C TRP A 166 -15.48 12.61 -7.52
N TYR A 167 -16.09 12.82 -8.68
CA TYR A 167 -16.48 11.70 -9.55
C TYR A 167 -16.31 12.11 -11.00
N ASN A 168 -15.43 11.40 -11.70
CA ASN A 168 -15.07 11.68 -13.08
C ASN A 168 -15.56 10.60 -14.06
N GLY A 169 -16.01 9.42 -13.61
CA GLY A 169 -16.59 8.43 -14.52
C GLY A 169 -16.67 7.02 -13.97
N ASN A 170 -16.78 6.05 -14.88
CA ASN A 170 -16.89 4.62 -14.56
C ASN A 170 -15.69 4.17 -13.69
N PRO A 171 -15.94 3.56 -12.51
CA PRO A 171 -14.95 2.88 -11.67
C PRO A 171 -13.87 2.11 -12.43
N GLU A 172 -14.27 1.28 -13.40
CA GLU A 172 -13.38 0.42 -14.19
C GLU A 172 -12.35 1.17 -15.06
N LYS A 173 -12.39 2.51 -15.11
CA LYS A 173 -11.49 3.37 -15.89
C LYS A 173 -10.83 4.46 -15.04
N HIS A 174 -11.00 4.43 -13.72
CA HIS A 174 -10.52 5.45 -12.79
C HIS A 174 -9.89 4.77 -11.58
N VAL A 175 -9.02 5.50 -10.87
CA VAL A 175 -8.60 5.10 -9.53
C VAL A 175 -9.72 5.48 -8.55
N ASP A 176 -10.37 4.49 -7.96
CA ASP A 176 -11.41 4.70 -6.96
C ASP A 176 -10.83 4.69 -5.53
N ILE A 177 -10.96 5.80 -4.81
CA ILE A 177 -10.54 5.92 -3.41
C ILE A 177 -11.77 6.09 -2.52
N VAL A 178 -11.91 5.23 -1.51
CA VAL A 178 -12.91 5.40 -0.46
C VAL A 178 -12.26 5.93 0.82
N ILE A 179 -12.82 7.03 1.35
CA ILE A 179 -12.40 7.59 2.63
C ILE A 179 -13.37 7.18 3.74
N LEU A 180 -12.82 6.59 4.79
CA LEU A 180 -13.55 6.13 5.97
C LEU A 180 -13.30 7.03 7.19
N PRO A 181 -14.34 7.40 7.94
CA PRO A 181 -14.20 8.12 9.22
C PRO A 181 -13.92 7.16 10.36
N GLU A 182 -12.88 7.41 11.13
CA GLU A 182 -12.62 6.67 12.37
C GLU A 182 -12.55 7.60 13.58
N GLY A 183 -13.20 7.21 14.68
CA GLY A 183 -13.30 8.02 15.91
C GLY A 183 -14.14 9.29 15.77
N TYR A 184 -14.92 9.43 14.69
CA TYR A 184 -15.84 10.55 14.53
C TYR A 184 -17.25 10.12 14.91
N THR A 185 -17.83 10.76 15.92
CA THR A 185 -19.23 10.52 16.28
C THR A 185 -20.20 11.09 15.24
N LYS A 186 -21.48 10.73 15.37
CA LYS A 186 -22.57 11.30 14.54
C LYS A 186 -22.58 12.84 14.54
N LYS A 187 -22.23 13.48 15.67
CA LYS A 187 -22.16 14.94 15.81
C LYS A 187 -20.95 15.55 15.07
N GLU A 188 -19.90 14.76 14.86
CA GLU A 188 -18.64 15.18 14.24
C GLU A 188 -18.55 14.87 12.75
N MET A 189 -19.58 14.27 12.14
CA MET A 189 -19.61 14.00 10.70
C MET A 189 -19.45 15.25 9.82
N LYS A 190 -19.81 16.44 10.33
CA LYS A 190 -19.51 17.72 9.64
C LYS A 190 -18.00 18.01 9.63
N LYS A 191 -17.30 17.71 10.73
CA LYS A 191 -15.84 17.81 10.83
C LYS A 191 -15.18 16.83 9.86
N PHE A 192 -15.60 15.56 9.87
CA PHE A 192 -15.07 14.56 8.93
C PHE A 192 -15.19 15.01 7.47
N ARG A 193 -16.35 15.53 7.04
CA ARG A 193 -16.53 16.06 5.68
C ARG A 193 -15.57 17.22 5.35
N SER A 194 -15.26 18.06 6.35
CA SER A 194 -14.27 19.13 6.18
C SER A 194 -12.86 18.57 6.03
N ASP A 195 -12.51 17.54 6.82
CA ASP A 195 -11.21 16.88 6.76
C ASP A 195 -11.02 16.17 5.40
N VAL A 196 -12.05 15.44 4.93
CA VAL A 196 -12.08 14.86 3.56
C VAL A 196 -11.83 15.92 2.50
N LYS A 197 -12.57 17.04 2.57
CA LYS A 197 -12.40 18.13 1.61
C LYS A 197 -10.95 18.61 1.63
N HIS A 198 -10.40 18.91 2.79
CA HIS A 198 -9.05 19.41 2.94
C HIS A 198 -8.00 18.47 2.32
N PHE A 199 -7.95 17.21 2.75
CA PHE A 199 -6.92 16.27 2.31
C PHE A 199 -7.00 15.97 0.81
N ILE A 200 -8.19 15.92 0.22
CA ILE A 200 -8.32 15.74 -1.23
C ILE A 200 -7.83 16.98 -2.00
N HIS A 201 -8.00 18.19 -1.46
CA HIS A 201 -7.40 19.39 -2.07
C HIS A 201 -5.87 19.35 -1.97
N VAL A 202 -5.32 18.89 -0.83
CA VAL A 202 -3.88 18.68 -0.66
C VAL A 202 -3.35 17.68 -1.69
N MET A 203 -3.99 16.51 -1.83
CA MET A 203 -3.62 15.49 -2.80
C MET A 203 -3.54 16.05 -4.22
N PHE A 204 -4.61 16.71 -4.68
CA PHE A 204 -4.66 17.28 -6.03
C PHE A 204 -3.86 18.57 -6.21
N SER A 205 -3.19 19.08 -5.17
CA SER A 205 -2.25 20.20 -5.31
C SER A 205 -0.86 19.77 -5.80
N LEU A 206 -0.51 18.49 -5.63
CA LEU A 206 0.81 17.93 -5.94
C LEU A 206 0.78 16.98 -7.14
N SER A 207 1.86 16.97 -7.93
CA SER A 207 2.02 16.00 -9.02
C SER A 207 2.56 14.66 -8.50
N PRO A 208 2.13 13.51 -9.07
CA PRO A 208 1.38 13.38 -10.32
C PRO A 208 -0.14 13.51 -10.17
N TYR A 209 -0.71 13.48 -8.96
CA TYR A 209 -2.16 13.55 -8.73
C TYR A 209 -2.82 14.77 -9.39
N ARG A 210 -2.21 15.95 -9.27
CA ARG A 210 -2.68 17.20 -9.90
C ARG A 210 -2.88 17.08 -11.41
N LYS A 211 -1.96 16.39 -12.10
CA LYS A 211 -1.98 16.25 -13.57
C LYS A 211 -2.95 15.16 -14.04
N ASN A 212 -3.37 14.28 -13.15
CA ASN A 212 -4.23 13.13 -13.43
C ASN A 212 -5.55 13.24 -12.65
N ARG A 213 -5.97 14.44 -12.23
CA ARG A 213 -7.11 14.62 -11.32
C ARG A 213 -8.41 14.04 -11.89
N GLU A 214 -8.55 14.09 -13.21
CA GLU A 214 -9.63 13.52 -14.00
C GLU A 214 -9.66 11.98 -13.97
N LYS A 215 -8.56 11.32 -13.61
CA LYS A 215 -8.46 9.86 -13.51
C LYS A 215 -8.88 9.27 -12.16
N PHE A 216 -9.34 10.10 -11.22
CA PHE A 216 -9.71 9.63 -9.88
C PHE A 216 -11.21 9.76 -9.61
N ASN A 217 -11.78 8.81 -8.88
CA ASN A 217 -13.03 8.97 -8.17
C ASN A 217 -12.77 8.93 -6.67
N ILE A 218 -13.36 9.86 -5.93
CA ILE A 218 -13.28 9.94 -4.47
C ILE A 218 -14.66 9.78 -3.87
N TYR A 219 -14.78 8.78 -3.01
CA TYR A 219 -15.95 8.51 -2.21
C TYR A 219 -15.63 8.76 -0.74
N TYR A 220 -16.64 9.09 0.06
CA TYR A 220 -16.55 8.90 1.51
C TYR A 220 -17.81 8.23 2.05
N VAL A 221 -17.64 7.50 3.14
CA VAL A 221 -18.72 6.80 3.84
C VAL A 221 -19.11 7.57 5.10
N ILE A 222 -20.41 7.64 5.39
CA ILE A 222 -20.97 8.17 6.63
C ILE A 222 -21.12 7.00 7.59
N ALA A 223 -20.06 6.75 8.38
CA ALA A 223 -19.96 5.63 9.30
C ALA A 223 -19.50 6.13 10.68
N PRO A 224 -20.41 6.69 11.50
CA PRO A 224 -20.02 7.28 12.77
C PRO A 224 -19.55 6.22 13.78
N SER A 225 -18.49 6.56 14.51
CA SER A 225 -18.05 5.79 15.68
C SER A 225 -18.96 6.06 16.89
N PRO A 226 -19.08 5.09 17.82
CA PRO A 226 -19.79 5.29 19.09
C PRO A 226 -19.20 6.43 19.93
N GLU A 227 -17.88 6.46 20.06
CA GLU A 227 -17.15 7.48 20.81
C GLU A 227 -16.25 8.34 19.92
N SER A 228 -15.88 9.52 20.43
CA SER A 228 -14.94 10.42 19.77
C SER A 228 -13.52 10.04 20.16
N GLY A 229 -12.64 9.90 19.17
CA GLY A 229 -11.27 9.46 19.40
C GLY A 229 -10.99 8.02 19.01
N ILE A 230 -9.72 7.65 19.13
CA ILE A 230 -9.23 6.28 18.99
C ILE A 230 -8.31 5.97 20.17
N ASP A 231 -7.93 4.71 20.33
CA ASP A 231 -7.08 4.26 21.42
C ASP A 231 -5.70 4.91 21.38
N ILE A 232 -5.25 5.41 22.54
CA ILE A 232 -3.89 5.90 22.79
C ILE A 232 -3.37 5.18 24.06
N PRO A 233 -2.94 3.91 23.95
CA PRO A 233 -2.57 3.10 25.11
C PRO A 233 -1.47 3.70 25.99
N GLU A 234 -0.48 4.35 25.38
CA GLU A 234 0.61 5.06 26.11
C GLU A 234 0.10 6.17 27.04
N ASP A 235 -1.06 6.76 26.72
CA ASP A 235 -1.71 7.80 27.53
C ASP A 235 -2.78 7.20 28.47
N GLY A 236 -2.99 5.88 28.44
CA GLY A 236 -4.10 5.22 29.15
C GLY A 236 -5.49 5.59 28.63
N LYS A 237 -5.61 6.05 27.38
CA LYS A 237 -6.88 6.47 26.77
C LYS A 237 -7.38 5.39 25.83
N TYR A 238 -8.62 4.96 26.03
CA TYR A 238 -9.29 3.97 25.19
C TYR A 238 -10.65 4.51 24.78
N SER A 239 -11.03 4.33 23.52
CA SER A 239 -12.26 4.83 22.93
C SER A 239 -12.91 3.74 22.09
N GLN A 240 -14.22 3.54 22.29
CA GLN A 240 -15.01 2.65 21.45
C GLN A 240 -15.22 3.28 20.08
N SER A 241 -14.25 3.05 19.21
CA SER A 241 -14.23 3.51 17.81
C SER A 241 -14.85 2.46 16.88
N LEU A 242 -15.05 2.78 15.60
CA LEU A 242 -15.81 1.87 14.71
C LEU A 242 -14.93 0.74 14.20
N PHE A 243 -13.67 1.05 13.92
CA PHE A 243 -12.73 0.13 13.28
C PHE A 243 -11.63 -0.33 14.23
N ASP A 244 -11.63 0.05 15.51
CA ASP A 244 -10.62 -0.34 16.50
C ASP A 244 -9.20 0.08 16.09
N PHE A 245 -9.02 1.28 15.50
CA PHE A 245 -7.69 1.82 15.30
C PHE A 245 -7.03 2.17 16.63
N SER A 246 -5.72 1.93 16.73
CA SER A 246 -4.94 2.21 17.93
C SER A 246 -3.54 2.73 17.60
N TYR A 247 -3.07 3.70 18.39
CA TYR A 247 -1.67 4.11 18.40
C TYR A 247 -0.79 3.04 19.06
N GLY A 248 0.51 3.03 18.75
CA GLY A 248 1.46 2.13 19.43
C GLY A 248 1.58 0.77 18.75
N SER A 249 1.14 0.63 17.50
CA SER A 249 1.23 -0.63 16.75
C SER A 249 2.69 -1.11 16.71
N PHE A 250 2.91 -2.39 17.02
CA PHE A 250 4.22 -3.02 17.14
C PHE A 250 5.21 -2.31 18.09
N GLY A 251 4.70 -1.58 19.09
CA GLY A 251 5.51 -0.84 20.05
C GLY A 251 6.02 0.51 19.52
N ILE A 252 5.56 0.95 18.35
CA ILE A 252 5.88 2.27 17.79
C ILE A 252 4.77 3.26 18.15
N SER A 253 5.03 4.15 19.11
CA SER A 253 4.11 5.18 19.65
C SER A 253 3.17 5.85 18.64
N ARG A 254 3.68 6.17 17.45
CA ARG A 254 2.99 6.95 16.41
C ARG A 254 2.42 6.10 15.28
N TYR A 255 2.66 4.80 15.32
CA TYR A 255 2.18 3.90 14.29
C TYR A 255 0.74 3.50 14.60
N VAL A 256 -0.15 3.84 13.69
CA VAL A 256 -1.60 3.70 13.85
C VAL A 256 -2.07 2.62 12.88
N LEU A 257 -2.60 1.52 13.42
CA LEU A 257 -3.21 0.45 12.64
C LEU A 257 -4.51 0.01 13.32
N SER A 258 -5.34 -0.65 12.52
CA SER A 258 -6.44 -1.49 12.99
C SER A 258 -6.23 -2.91 12.50
N PHE A 259 -6.50 -3.87 13.38
CA PHE A 259 -6.53 -5.29 13.06
C PHE A 259 -7.96 -5.79 12.70
N ASN A 260 -8.97 -4.91 12.78
CA ASN A 260 -10.36 -5.21 12.43
C ASN A 260 -10.60 -5.04 10.93
N ASN A 261 -9.84 -5.80 10.13
CA ASN A 261 -9.87 -5.76 8.67
C ASN A 261 -11.29 -6.03 8.13
N LYS A 262 -12.03 -6.97 8.75
CA LYS A 262 -13.38 -7.32 8.31
C LYS A 262 -14.33 -6.13 8.34
N MET A 263 -14.38 -5.39 9.45
CA MET A 263 -15.24 -4.20 9.59
C MET A 263 -14.84 -3.10 8.60
N ILE A 264 -13.53 -2.86 8.42
CA ILE A 264 -13.03 -1.87 7.44
C ILE A 264 -13.54 -2.21 6.03
N ARG A 265 -13.42 -3.48 5.63
CA ARG A 265 -13.82 -3.95 4.30
C ARG A 265 -15.33 -3.95 4.12
N ASP A 266 -16.08 -4.29 5.17
CA ASP A 266 -17.54 -4.25 5.21
C ASP A 266 -18.03 -2.82 4.96
N VAL A 267 -17.51 -1.83 5.70
CA VAL A 267 -17.91 -0.43 5.52
C VAL A 267 -17.44 0.13 4.17
N ALA A 268 -16.25 -0.25 3.69
CA ALA A 268 -15.74 0.16 2.38
C ALA A 268 -16.60 -0.37 1.20
N SER A 269 -17.22 -1.54 1.35
CA SER A 269 -17.98 -2.25 0.28
C SER A 269 -19.19 -1.50 -0.27
N VAL A 270 -19.64 -0.43 0.40
CA VAL A 270 -20.82 0.36 -0.03
C VAL A 270 -20.55 1.25 -1.24
N VAL A 271 -19.31 1.27 -1.74
CA VAL A 271 -18.88 1.93 -2.97
C VAL A 271 -17.85 1.05 -3.70
N PRO A 272 -17.68 1.20 -5.02
CA PRO A 272 -16.49 0.69 -5.70
C PRO A 272 -15.24 1.36 -5.11
N TYR A 273 -14.15 0.60 -4.94
CA TYR A 273 -12.87 1.14 -4.48
C TYR A 273 -11.69 0.28 -4.92
N ASP A 274 -10.58 0.92 -5.26
CA ASP A 274 -9.25 0.31 -5.39
C ASP A 274 -8.44 0.47 -4.12
N GLN A 275 -8.61 1.62 -3.46
CA GLN A 275 -7.80 2.06 -2.32
C GLN A 275 -8.68 2.54 -1.17
N ILE A 276 -8.28 2.21 0.06
CA ILE A 276 -8.93 2.66 1.29
C ILE A 276 -8.04 3.68 1.99
N TYR A 277 -8.60 4.82 2.34
CA TYR A 277 -7.97 5.79 3.21
C TYR A 277 -8.82 6.00 4.47
N VAL A 278 -8.22 5.92 5.65
CA VAL A 278 -8.88 6.18 6.93
C VAL A 278 -8.39 7.51 7.50
N ILE A 279 -9.31 8.39 7.87
CA ILE A 279 -8.97 9.58 8.65
C ILE A 279 -9.39 9.30 10.09
N VAL A 280 -8.45 9.41 11.04
CA VAL A 280 -8.74 9.19 12.47
C VAL A 280 -8.96 10.51 13.20
N ASN A 281 -9.96 10.54 14.07
CA ASN A 281 -10.28 11.70 14.91
C ASN A 281 -9.35 11.81 16.11
N SER A 282 -8.12 12.24 15.88
CA SER A 282 -7.14 12.39 16.93
C SER A 282 -6.20 13.58 16.69
N PRO A 283 -5.86 14.35 17.74
CA PRO A 283 -4.87 15.41 17.65
C PRO A 283 -3.43 14.90 17.82
N LYS A 284 -3.22 13.62 18.16
CA LYS A 284 -1.87 13.03 18.29
C LYS A 284 -1.30 12.81 16.89
N TYR A 285 -0.02 13.12 16.70
CA TYR A 285 0.64 12.91 15.41
C TYR A 285 0.91 11.42 15.20
N GLY A 286 0.40 10.86 14.10
CA GLY A 286 0.60 9.47 13.70
C GLY A 286 -0.16 9.10 12.44
N GLY A 287 0.17 7.93 11.91
CA GLY A 287 -0.34 7.40 10.66
C GLY A 287 0.20 5.99 10.40
N GLY A 288 -0.08 5.50 9.21
CA GLY A 288 0.45 4.24 8.69
C GLY A 288 -0.08 3.96 7.29
N GLY A 289 0.68 3.23 6.48
CA GLY A 289 0.31 2.88 5.13
C GLY A 289 0.96 1.59 4.70
N ILE A 290 0.15 0.63 4.25
CA ILE A 290 0.63 -0.67 3.76
C ILE A 290 0.09 -0.88 2.35
N PHE A 291 0.99 -1.26 1.43
CA PHE A 291 0.69 -1.43 0.00
C PHE A 291 -0.55 -2.30 -0.25
N ASN A 292 -1.55 -1.74 -0.95
CA ASN A 292 -2.84 -2.36 -1.27
C ASN A 292 -3.69 -2.85 -0.07
N LEU A 293 -3.39 -2.40 1.15
CA LEU A 293 -4.22 -2.66 2.35
C LEU A 293 -5.12 -1.46 2.67
N TYR A 294 -4.56 -0.43 3.31
CA TYR A 294 -5.16 0.87 3.58
C TYR A 294 -4.06 1.87 3.96
N ALA A 295 -4.37 3.17 3.87
CA ALA A 295 -3.61 4.26 4.48
C ALA A 295 -4.41 4.87 5.64
N VAL A 296 -3.73 5.44 6.63
CA VAL A 296 -4.37 6.12 7.76
C VAL A 296 -3.58 7.36 8.19
N CYS A 297 -4.28 8.46 8.47
CA CYS A 297 -3.67 9.63 9.10
C CYS A 297 -4.58 10.26 10.16
N TYR A 298 -3.94 10.95 11.10
CA TYR A 298 -4.62 11.80 12.08
C TYR A 298 -5.20 13.09 11.47
N ASN A 299 -6.22 13.64 12.12
CA ASN A 299 -7.02 14.76 11.62
C ASN A 299 -6.74 16.11 12.31
N LYS A 300 -5.48 16.44 12.62
CA LYS A 300 -5.21 17.74 13.27
C LYS A 300 -5.08 18.87 12.26
N TYR A 301 -6.18 19.59 12.10
CA TYR A 301 -6.19 20.99 11.69
C TYR A 301 -6.39 21.85 12.94
N ALA A 302 -5.43 22.73 13.25
CA ALA A 302 -5.67 23.84 14.18
C ALA A 302 -5.93 25.09 13.32
N PRO A 303 -7.17 25.64 13.29
CA PRO A 303 -7.45 26.86 12.56
C PRO A 303 -6.48 27.97 12.97
N GLY A 304 -5.82 28.60 12.01
CA GLY A 304 -4.85 29.67 12.25
C GLY A 304 -3.43 29.21 12.63
N LYS A 305 -3.13 27.91 12.63
CA LYS A 305 -1.76 27.39 12.71
C LYS A 305 -1.44 26.63 11.43
N SER A 306 -0.36 27.04 10.75
CA SER A 306 0.28 26.26 9.68
C SER A 306 0.67 24.89 10.26
N SER A 307 -0.14 23.87 10.02
CA SER A 307 0.16 22.50 10.41
C SER A 307 0.23 21.63 9.17
N ASN A 308 1.22 21.92 8.32
CA ASN A 308 1.61 21.14 7.13
C ASN A 308 1.91 19.65 7.45
N LEU A 309 1.93 19.26 8.72
CA LEU A 309 2.32 17.93 9.15
C LEU A 309 1.24 16.87 8.90
N ALA A 310 -0.04 17.18 9.09
CA ALA A 310 -1.12 16.23 8.76
C ALA A 310 -1.20 16.02 7.24
N ASP A 311 -1.02 17.10 6.47
CA ASP A 311 -0.97 17.09 5.00
C ASP A 311 0.18 16.21 4.50
N TYR A 312 1.35 16.36 5.12
CA TYR A 312 2.51 15.49 4.91
C TYR A 312 2.16 14.02 5.17
N VAL A 313 1.62 13.69 6.35
CA VAL A 313 1.29 12.28 6.68
C VAL A 313 0.28 11.74 5.68
N PHE A 314 -0.77 12.50 5.35
CA PHE A 314 -1.78 12.05 4.40
C PHE A 314 -1.17 11.58 3.07
N LEU A 315 -0.26 12.39 2.52
CA LEU A 315 0.39 12.09 1.25
C LEU A 315 1.44 10.98 1.39
N HIS A 316 2.23 11.00 2.46
CA HIS A 316 3.28 10.02 2.75
C HIS A 316 2.70 8.61 2.86
N GLU A 317 1.67 8.43 3.68
CA GLU A 317 1.04 7.12 3.87
C GLU A 317 0.33 6.63 2.59
N PHE A 318 -0.23 7.55 1.80
CA PHE A 318 -0.75 7.18 0.48
C PHE A 318 0.35 6.75 -0.49
N GLY A 319 1.57 7.28 -0.36
CA GLY A 319 2.75 6.84 -1.09
C GLY A 319 3.04 5.35 -0.87
N HIS A 320 2.95 4.87 0.37
CA HIS A 320 3.07 3.45 0.70
C HIS A 320 1.91 2.64 0.13
N THR A 321 0.67 3.02 0.48
CA THR A 321 -0.53 2.22 0.18
C THR A 321 -0.81 2.12 -1.32
N PHE A 322 -0.72 3.23 -2.05
CA PHE A 322 -1.00 3.29 -3.47
C PHE A 322 0.25 3.10 -4.32
N GLY A 323 1.34 3.80 -4.00
CA GLY A 323 2.55 3.81 -4.83
C GLY A 323 3.48 2.62 -4.60
N GLY A 324 3.29 1.83 -3.54
CA GLY A 324 4.23 0.78 -3.15
C GLY A 324 5.62 1.34 -2.83
N LEU A 325 5.69 2.61 -2.40
CA LEU A 325 6.94 3.29 -2.10
C LEU A 325 7.46 2.85 -0.72
N ALA A 326 8.77 2.68 -0.61
CA ALA A 326 9.46 2.53 0.67
C ALA A 326 9.64 3.89 1.35
N ASP A 327 9.87 3.85 2.65
CA ASP A 327 10.49 4.96 3.36
C ASP A 327 11.92 5.19 2.88
N GLU A 328 12.24 6.44 2.59
CA GLU A 328 13.58 6.86 2.19
C GLU A 328 14.41 7.32 3.40
N TYR A 329 13.79 7.58 4.57
CA TYR A 329 14.54 7.90 5.78
C TYR A 329 15.24 6.67 6.37
N TYR A 330 16.38 6.91 7.00
CA TYR A 330 17.24 5.83 7.51
C TYR A 330 17.53 5.89 9.02
N SER A 331 17.14 6.96 9.70
CA SER A 331 17.54 7.24 11.09
C SER A 331 16.37 7.22 12.07
N SER A 332 15.21 6.73 11.65
CA SER A 332 14.04 6.60 12.52
C SER A 332 14.18 5.45 13.50
N LYS A 333 13.49 5.55 14.63
CA LYS A 333 13.23 4.38 15.48
C LYS A 333 12.20 3.49 14.75
N VAL A 334 12.60 2.28 14.41
CA VAL A 334 11.73 1.23 13.85
C VAL A 334 11.61 0.05 14.82
N ALA A 335 10.55 -0.74 14.67
CA ALA A 335 10.37 -2.00 15.41
C ALA A 335 10.87 -3.22 14.64
N TYR A 336 11.41 -3.02 13.43
CA TYR A 336 11.73 -4.07 12.48
C TYR A 336 13.18 -4.52 12.60
N ASN A 337 13.39 -5.82 12.49
CA ASN A 337 14.70 -6.47 12.40
C ASN A 337 14.93 -6.93 10.96
N GLU A 338 16.00 -6.41 10.32
CA GLU A 338 16.40 -6.80 8.97
C GLU A 338 15.26 -6.67 7.93
N PHE A 339 14.45 -5.61 8.03
CA PHE A 339 13.31 -5.36 7.12
C PHE A 339 13.73 -5.44 5.65
N TYR A 340 14.92 -4.92 5.34
CA TYR A 340 15.64 -5.15 4.10
C TYR A 340 16.89 -5.99 4.39
N PRO A 341 16.89 -7.30 4.04
CA PRO A 341 18.06 -8.15 4.23
C PRO A 341 19.28 -7.64 3.45
N PRO A 342 20.49 -7.59 4.04
CA PRO A 342 21.70 -7.22 3.32
C PRO A 342 21.95 -8.11 2.10
N GLY A 343 22.39 -7.51 0.99
CA GLY A 343 22.70 -8.25 -0.25
C GLY A 343 21.47 -8.63 -1.09
N VAL A 344 20.28 -8.15 -0.73
CA VAL A 344 19.03 -8.42 -1.44
C VAL A 344 18.44 -7.12 -1.97
N GLU A 345 18.10 -7.08 -3.25
CA GLU A 345 17.49 -5.90 -3.87
C GLU A 345 16.03 -5.75 -3.39
N PRO A 346 15.63 -4.59 -2.81
CA PRO A 346 14.25 -4.34 -2.40
C PRO A 346 13.27 -4.44 -3.58
N TRP A 347 11.98 -4.68 -3.35
CA TRP A 347 10.99 -4.69 -4.43
C TRP A 347 10.43 -3.29 -4.71
N GLU A 348 10.53 -2.38 -3.74
CA GLU A 348 10.03 -1.02 -3.79
C GLU A 348 10.79 -0.20 -4.85
N PRO A 349 10.12 0.67 -5.61
CA PRO A 349 10.73 1.32 -6.77
C PRO A 349 11.67 2.47 -6.38
N ASN A 350 11.55 3.05 -5.18
CA ASN A 350 12.26 4.25 -4.75
C ASN A 350 13.42 4.00 -3.78
N ILE A 351 13.84 2.75 -3.58
CA ILE A 351 15.09 2.42 -2.88
C ILE A 351 15.82 1.29 -3.59
N THR A 352 17.14 1.21 -3.43
CA THR A 352 17.96 0.15 -4.01
C THR A 352 19.07 -0.30 -3.06
N ALA A 353 19.45 -1.58 -3.12
CA ALA A 353 20.67 -2.06 -2.47
C ALA A 353 21.92 -1.81 -3.33
N LEU A 354 21.72 -1.31 -4.57
CA LEU A 354 22.77 -0.96 -5.53
C LEU A 354 23.76 -2.11 -5.76
N LEU A 355 23.25 -3.35 -5.79
CA LEU A 355 24.09 -4.55 -5.92
C LEU A 355 24.89 -4.55 -7.24
N VAL A 356 24.29 -3.97 -8.29
CA VAL A 356 24.91 -3.77 -9.61
C VAL A 356 24.61 -2.32 -10.05
N PRO A 357 25.56 -1.38 -9.92
CA PRO A 357 25.36 0.03 -10.24
C PRO A 357 24.82 0.28 -11.65
N GLU A 358 25.19 -0.56 -12.62
CA GLU A 358 24.75 -0.48 -14.01
C GLU A 358 23.25 -0.76 -14.16
N ASN A 359 22.64 -1.45 -13.19
CA ASN A 359 21.24 -1.84 -13.13
C ASN A 359 20.43 -1.01 -12.13
N LEU A 360 20.89 0.21 -11.80
CA LEU A 360 20.13 1.14 -10.97
C LEU A 360 18.67 1.25 -11.46
N LYS A 361 17.71 1.03 -10.55
CA LYS A 361 16.27 0.95 -10.86
C LYS A 361 15.72 2.12 -11.68
N TRP A 362 16.21 3.33 -11.39
CA TRP A 362 15.79 4.58 -12.03
C TRP A 362 16.90 5.20 -12.89
N LYS A 363 17.80 4.37 -13.43
CA LYS A 363 18.95 4.83 -14.24
C LYS A 363 18.53 5.75 -15.39
N HIS A 364 17.38 5.51 -16.01
CA HIS A 364 16.85 6.32 -17.11
C HIS A 364 16.48 7.75 -16.72
N LEU A 365 16.40 8.06 -15.42
CA LEU A 365 16.16 9.40 -14.89
C LEU A 365 17.44 10.09 -14.41
N VAL A 366 18.59 9.40 -14.41
CA VAL A 366 19.88 9.92 -13.96
C VAL A 366 20.60 10.60 -15.13
N GLU A 367 21.07 11.82 -14.92
CA GLU A 367 21.91 12.53 -15.89
C GLU A 367 23.27 11.82 -16.03
N GLU A 368 23.81 11.71 -17.24
CA GLU A 368 25.07 11.00 -17.53
C GLU A 368 26.25 11.44 -16.66
N THR A 369 26.28 12.71 -16.23
CA THR A 369 27.34 13.28 -15.39
C THR A 369 27.17 13.05 -13.90
N THR A 370 26.06 12.45 -13.46
CA THR A 370 25.80 12.20 -12.03
C THR A 370 26.50 10.91 -11.59
N PRO A 371 27.44 10.97 -10.64
CA PRO A 371 28.15 9.77 -10.18
C PRO A 371 27.19 8.83 -9.43
N ILE A 372 27.41 7.52 -9.56
CA ILE A 372 26.68 6.45 -8.86
C ILE A 372 27.70 5.59 -8.09
N PRO A 373 27.62 5.48 -6.75
CA PRO A 373 26.70 6.20 -5.87
C PRO A 373 26.97 7.72 -5.87
N THR A 374 25.93 8.51 -5.59
CA THR A 374 25.99 9.97 -5.64
C THR A 374 26.45 10.53 -4.29
N PRO A 375 27.59 11.24 -4.24
CA PRO A 375 28.13 11.74 -2.98
C PRO A 375 27.28 12.91 -2.48
N TRP A 376 27.10 12.97 -1.16
CA TRP A 376 26.41 14.05 -0.46
C TRP A 376 27.00 14.21 0.95
N GLU A 377 26.76 15.33 1.62
CA GLU A 377 27.31 15.65 2.95
C GLU A 377 26.61 14.85 4.08
N LYS A 378 26.53 13.52 3.93
CA LYS A 378 25.84 12.62 4.87
C LYS A 378 26.34 12.76 6.31
N ALA A 379 27.67 12.78 6.50
CA ALA A 379 28.26 12.92 7.84
C ALA A 379 27.82 14.22 8.53
N ARG A 380 27.71 15.31 7.75
CA ARG A 380 27.21 16.59 8.24
C ARG A 380 25.73 16.50 8.58
N TYR A 381 24.91 15.88 7.72
CA TYR A 381 23.49 15.67 7.99
C TYR A 381 23.26 14.81 9.24
N ASP A 382 24.02 13.72 9.41
CA ASP A 382 23.92 12.84 10.58
C ASP A 382 24.25 13.59 11.88
N SER A 383 25.20 14.53 11.86
CA SER A 383 25.58 15.32 13.03
C SER A 383 24.55 16.40 13.42
N ALA A 384 23.80 16.91 12.44
CA ALA A 384 22.81 17.98 12.64
C ALA A 384 21.71 17.89 11.56
N PRO A 385 20.74 16.96 11.72
CA PRO A 385 19.71 16.71 10.71
C PRO A 385 18.83 17.94 10.49
N ASP A 386 18.89 18.50 9.28
CA ASP A 386 18.08 19.64 8.85
C ASP A 386 17.84 19.52 7.35
N PRO A 387 16.64 19.09 6.90
CA PRO A 387 16.31 18.97 5.49
C PRO A 387 16.48 20.27 4.71
N ALA A 388 16.33 21.44 5.36
CA ALA A 388 16.51 22.72 4.68
C ALA A 388 17.96 22.93 4.20
N ARG A 389 18.94 22.31 4.85
CA ARG A 389 20.37 22.40 4.44
C ARG A 389 20.67 21.58 3.19
N LEU A 390 19.88 20.56 2.88
CA LEU A 390 20.06 19.72 1.69
C LEU A 390 19.99 20.55 0.41
N ARG A 391 19.32 21.72 0.44
CA ARG A 391 19.26 22.67 -0.68
C ARG A 391 20.61 23.22 -1.12
N ASN A 392 21.62 23.17 -0.25
CA ASN A 392 22.97 23.65 -0.52
C ASN A 392 23.92 22.52 -0.97
N GLU A 393 23.44 21.28 -1.05
CA GLU A 393 24.22 20.14 -1.52
C GLU A 393 24.55 20.26 -3.01
N ARG A 394 25.73 19.76 -3.40
CA ARG A 394 26.20 19.79 -4.80
C ARG A 394 25.21 19.18 -5.80
N TYR A 395 24.50 18.14 -5.39
CA TYR A 395 23.55 17.40 -6.22
C TYR A 395 22.08 17.69 -5.85
N TRP A 396 21.81 18.84 -5.20
CA TRP A 396 20.44 19.29 -5.01
C TRP A 396 19.71 19.39 -6.35
N GLY A 397 18.47 18.90 -6.40
CA GLY A 397 17.69 18.93 -7.63
C GLY A 397 17.98 17.79 -8.62
N LYS A 398 18.92 16.88 -8.31
CA LYS A 398 19.37 15.82 -9.22
C LYS A 398 18.90 14.45 -8.76
N VAL A 399 18.50 13.62 -9.73
CA VAL A 399 18.25 12.19 -9.50
C VAL A 399 19.60 11.47 -9.47
N GLY A 400 19.83 10.68 -8.44
CA GLY A 400 21.08 9.96 -8.20
C GLY A 400 20.85 8.72 -7.34
N ALA A 401 21.88 8.22 -6.67
CA ALA A 401 21.79 7.16 -5.68
C ALA A 401 22.46 7.62 -4.39
N PHE A 402 21.68 8.21 -3.47
CA PHE A 402 22.17 8.80 -2.23
C PHE A 402 22.11 7.77 -1.10
N GLU A 403 23.25 7.46 -0.46
CA GLU A 403 23.31 6.45 0.59
C GLU A 403 22.47 6.86 1.82
N GLY A 404 21.78 5.89 2.41
CA GLY A 404 20.84 6.05 3.50
C GLY A 404 19.41 6.00 2.99
N ALA A 405 18.75 4.85 3.18
CA ALA A 405 17.34 4.63 2.85
C ALA A 405 16.75 3.45 3.62
N GLY A 406 15.42 3.31 3.64
CA GLY A 406 14.76 2.11 4.16
C GLY A 406 15.18 1.73 5.58
N TYR A 407 15.29 2.72 6.48
CA TYR A 407 15.74 2.52 7.87
C TYR A 407 17.20 2.04 8.03
N SER A 408 17.98 1.96 6.95
CA SER A 408 19.40 1.60 6.96
C SER A 408 20.28 2.78 6.57
N SER A 409 21.19 3.15 7.46
CA SER A 409 22.13 4.26 7.23
C SER A 409 23.22 3.97 6.20
N LYS A 410 23.41 2.69 5.83
CA LYS A 410 24.42 2.22 4.87
C LYS A 410 23.87 1.10 4.00
N GLY A 411 24.42 0.95 2.80
CA GLY A 411 24.10 -0.18 1.90
C GLY A 411 22.73 -0.12 1.21
N LEU A 412 21.88 0.85 1.56
CA LEU A 412 20.67 1.19 0.81
C LEU A 412 20.76 2.63 0.32
N TYR A 413 20.17 2.89 -0.85
CA TYR A 413 20.24 4.17 -1.52
C TYR A 413 18.84 4.64 -1.94
N ARG A 414 18.61 5.95 -1.84
CA ARG A 414 17.40 6.64 -2.30
C ARG A 414 17.68 7.48 -3.55
N PRO A 415 16.67 7.79 -4.36
CA PRO A 415 16.83 8.44 -5.67
C PRO A 415 17.14 9.94 -5.60
N TYR A 416 16.88 10.58 -4.46
CA TYR A 416 16.91 12.03 -4.34
C TYR A 416 17.33 12.45 -2.93
N LEU A 417 17.93 13.64 -2.81
CA LEU A 417 18.37 14.13 -1.50
C LEU A 417 17.21 14.30 -0.52
N ASP A 418 16.08 14.81 -1.01
CA ASP A 418 14.87 15.03 -0.22
C ASP A 418 13.59 14.62 -0.98
N CYS A 419 12.66 14.01 -0.28
CA CYS A 419 11.38 13.53 -0.78
C CYS A 419 10.38 13.52 0.36
N ILE A 420 9.09 13.57 0.07
CA ILE A 420 8.07 13.27 1.08
C ILE A 420 8.21 11.87 1.70
N MET A 421 8.88 10.93 1.03
CA MET A 421 9.23 9.62 1.62
C MET A 421 10.48 9.69 2.51
N PHE A 422 11.22 10.80 2.51
CA PHE A 422 12.45 11.00 3.29
C PHE A 422 12.23 11.93 4.49
N SER A 423 11.68 13.12 4.26
CA SER A 423 11.53 14.13 5.30
C SER A 423 10.13 14.73 5.29
N ARG A 424 9.81 15.44 6.39
CA ARG A 424 8.51 16.11 6.59
C ARG A 424 8.35 17.38 5.76
N ASN A 425 8.82 17.36 4.52
CA ASN A 425 8.68 18.47 3.60
C ASN A 425 7.31 18.45 2.90
N THR A 426 6.92 19.58 2.33
CA THR A 426 5.74 19.71 1.47
C THR A 426 6.10 19.95 0.00
N GLU A 427 7.37 19.73 -0.37
CA GLU A 427 7.85 19.92 -1.75
C GLU A 427 7.37 18.79 -2.67
N GLY A 428 6.98 17.65 -2.08
CA GLY A 428 6.27 16.56 -2.72
C GLY A 428 7.15 15.34 -3.01
N PHE A 429 6.66 14.50 -3.92
CA PHE A 429 7.36 13.29 -4.35
C PHE A 429 8.54 13.63 -5.28
N CYS A 430 9.66 12.94 -5.10
CA CYS A 430 10.82 13.05 -5.98
C CYS A 430 10.47 12.49 -7.38
N PRO A 431 11.27 12.75 -8.43
CA PRO A 431 10.98 12.27 -9.78
C PRO A 431 10.67 10.77 -9.88
N VAL A 432 11.43 9.92 -9.17
CA VAL A 432 11.25 8.45 -9.16
C VAL A 432 9.94 8.05 -8.49
N CYS A 433 9.62 8.61 -7.32
CA CYS A 433 8.35 8.37 -6.66
C CYS A 433 7.15 8.85 -7.52
N ARG A 434 7.28 9.97 -8.24
CA ARG A 434 6.22 10.43 -9.15
C ARG A 434 6.02 9.48 -10.33
N GLU A 435 7.09 8.92 -10.88
CA GLU A 435 7.01 7.93 -11.95
C GLU A 435 6.33 6.64 -11.47
N ALA A 436 6.70 6.14 -10.29
CA ALA A 436 6.06 4.96 -9.69
C ALA A 436 4.55 5.17 -9.43
N ILE A 437 4.18 6.33 -8.86
CA ILE A 437 2.76 6.69 -8.66
C ILE A 437 2.05 6.83 -10.01
N GLN A 438 2.67 7.43 -11.03
CA GLN A 438 2.08 7.53 -12.37
C GLN A 438 1.81 6.13 -12.96
N ARG A 439 2.74 5.20 -12.80
CA ARG A 439 2.59 3.82 -13.27
C ARG A 439 1.40 3.12 -12.59
N MET A 440 1.19 3.36 -11.29
CA MET A 440 0.00 2.88 -10.57
C MET A 440 -1.29 3.51 -11.10
N ILE A 441 -1.30 4.83 -11.37
CA ILE A 441 -2.46 5.51 -11.97
C ILE A 441 -2.79 4.85 -13.31
N ASP A 442 -1.79 4.66 -14.17
CA ASP A 442 -1.98 4.06 -15.48
C ASP A 442 -2.42 2.60 -15.39
N TYR A 443 -1.96 1.83 -14.41
CA TYR A 443 -2.44 0.47 -14.15
C TYR A 443 -3.97 0.42 -13.95
N TYR A 444 -4.55 1.39 -13.24
CA TYR A 444 -5.99 1.49 -13.02
C TYR A 444 -6.77 2.19 -14.13
N THR A 445 -6.13 2.95 -15.02
CA THR A 445 -6.85 3.82 -15.97
C THR A 445 -6.58 3.57 -17.45
N LYS A 446 -5.68 2.64 -17.78
CA LYS A 446 -5.33 2.29 -19.17
C LYS A 446 -6.51 1.84 -20.01
#